data_AF-A0A930LVX4-F1
#
_entry.id   AF-A0A930LVX4-F1
#
_cell.length_a   1.000
_cell.length_b   1.000
_cell.length_c   1.000
_cell.angle_alpha   90.00
_cell.angle_beta   90.00
_cell.angle_gamma   90.00
#
_symmetry.space_group_name_H-M   'P 1'
#
loop_
_entity.id
_entity.type
_entity.pdbx_description
1 polymer ?
#
loop_
_entity_poly.entity_id
_entity_poly.type
_entity_poly.pdbx_seq_one_letter_code
_entity_poly.pdbx_strand_id
1 'polypeptide(L)'
;SDAPEYLMDATVDYLHQGYRVTAMEPSAVLVAYLRSQGFAAVISGAGPTVLTFAHGDEQVRQVQEAIAEFAATHPCSAIVDCRLNWRVLPLEIDTEGVIVTQ
;
A
#
# COMPACT_ATOMS: atom_id res chain seq x y z
N SER A 1 1.39 -17.15 14.37
CA SER A 1 0.27 -17.49 13.49
C SER A 1 0.85 -17.51 12.10
N ASP A 2 0.96 -18.69 11.49
CA ASP A 2 1.71 -18.88 10.24
C ASP A 2 0.77 -18.98 9.03
N ALA A 3 -0.26 -18.12 9.01
CA ALA A 3 -1.35 -18.18 8.04
C ALA A 3 -1.48 -16.86 7.23
N PRO A 4 -0.55 -16.60 6.29
CA PRO A 4 -0.53 -15.38 5.48
C PRO A 4 -1.76 -15.25 4.55
N GLU A 5 -2.48 -16.33 4.26
CA GLU A 5 -3.71 -16.33 3.48
C GLU A 5 -4.83 -15.47 4.08
N TYR A 6 -4.84 -15.29 5.41
CA TYR A 6 -5.83 -14.45 6.09
C TYR A 6 -5.52 -12.96 6.05
N LEU A 7 -4.35 -12.54 5.52
CA LEU A 7 -3.97 -11.13 5.49
C LEU A 7 -4.96 -10.30 4.66
N MET A 8 -5.53 -10.85 3.60
CA MET A 8 -6.53 -10.14 2.78
C MET A 8 -7.76 -9.75 3.60
N ASP A 9 -8.29 -10.67 4.41
CA ASP A 9 -9.46 -10.43 5.25
C ASP A 9 -9.12 -9.58 6.47
N ALA A 10 -7.96 -9.85 7.10
CA ALA A 10 -7.49 -9.13 8.28
C ALA A 10 -7.18 -7.64 8.00
N THR A 11 -6.92 -7.28 6.74
CA THR A 11 -6.60 -5.91 6.32
C THR A 11 -7.80 -5.13 5.79
N VAL A 12 -9.02 -5.69 5.82
CA VAL A 12 -10.22 -4.94 5.44
C VAL A 12 -10.51 -3.85 6.48
N ASP A 13 -10.52 -2.58 6.05
CA ASP A 13 -10.88 -1.45 6.91
C ASP A 13 -12.41 -1.30 7.01
N TYR A 14 -12.99 -1.92 8.03
CA TYR A 14 -14.42 -1.80 8.34
C TYR A 14 -14.79 -0.52 9.11
N LEU A 15 -13.81 0.24 9.61
CA LEU A 15 -14.05 1.44 10.42
C LEU A 15 -14.25 2.70 9.58
N HIS A 16 -13.56 2.83 8.45
CA HIS A 16 -13.53 4.06 7.66
C HIS A 16 -14.34 4.03 6.36
N GLN A 17 -15.48 3.31 6.33
CA GLN A 17 -16.31 2.98 5.15
C GLN A 17 -16.79 4.13 4.22
N GLY A 18 -16.31 5.37 4.34
CA GLY A 18 -16.44 6.35 3.25
C GLY A 18 -16.03 7.77 3.59
N TYR A 19 -15.97 8.15 4.87
CA TYR A 19 -15.88 9.57 5.23
C TYR A 19 -14.47 10.19 5.08
N ARG A 20 -13.40 9.39 5.03
CA ARG A 20 -12.02 9.89 4.83
C ARG A 20 -11.52 9.79 3.39
N VAL A 21 -12.28 9.14 2.49
CA VAL A 21 -11.89 8.88 1.10
C VAL A 21 -11.70 10.19 0.31
N THR A 22 -12.48 11.23 0.63
CA THR A 22 -12.48 12.51 -0.09
C THR A 22 -11.18 13.31 0.06
N ALA A 23 -10.32 13.01 1.05
CA ALA A 23 -9.04 13.70 1.22
C ALA A 23 -7.85 13.00 0.56
N MET A 24 -7.98 11.72 0.16
CA MET A 24 -6.85 10.85 -0.25
C MET A 24 -7.24 9.85 -1.35
N GLU A 25 -7.95 10.33 -2.37
CA GLU A 25 -8.43 9.51 -3.48
C GLU A 25 -7.32 8.66 -4.16
N PRO A 26 -6.11 9.18 -4.46
CA PRO A 26 -5.07 8.37 -5.10
C PRO A 26 -4.61 7.17 -4.28
N SER A 27 -4.48 7.32 -2.96
CA SER A 27 -4.06 6.25 -2.07
C SER A 27 -5.14 5.19 -1.91
N ALA A 28 -6.41 5.60 -1.80
CA ALA A 28 -7.53 4.69 -1.70
C ALA A 28 -7.69 3.86 -2.98
N VAL A 29 -7.53 4.48 -4.15
CA VAL A 29 -7.55 3.80 -5.45
C VAL A 29 -6.36 2.85 -5.59
N LEU A 30 -5.15 3.24 -5.15
CA LEU A 30 -3.99 2.34 -5.16
C LEU A 30 -4.21 1.11 -4.26
N VAL A 31 -4.78 1.29 -3.05
CA VAL A 31 -5.14 0.16 -2.18
C VAL A 31 -6.13 -0.77 -2.87
N ALA A 32 -7.19 -0.23 -3.46
CA ALA A 32 -8.18 -1.05 -4.18
C ALA A 32 -7.55 -1.80 -5.36
N TYR A 33 -6.68 -1.14 -6.12
CA TYR A 33 -5.94 -1.74 -7.22
C TYR A 33 -5.06 -2.91 -6.76
N LEU A 34 -4.21 -2.71 -5.75
CA LEU A 34 -3.33 -3.76 -5.22
C LEU A 34 -4.13 -4.94 -4.66
N ARG A 35 -5.24 -4.67 -3.95
CA ARG A 35 -6.13 -5.72 -3.44
C ARG A 35 -6.81 -6.51 -4.54
N SER A 36 -7.17 -5.88 -5.67
CA SER A 36 -7.72 -6.59 -6.83
C SER A 36 -6.71 -7.54 -7.48
N GLN A 37 -5.41 -7.28 -7.29
CA GLN A 37 -4.30 -8.13 -7.72
C GLN A 37 -3.92 -9.19 -6.67
N GLY A 38 -4.65 -9.27 -5.55
CA GLY A 38 -4.41 -10.24 -4.47
C GLY A 38 -3.37 -9.82 -3.43
N PHE A 39 -2.90 -8.56 -3.46
CA PHE A 39 -1.98 -8.04 -2.45
C PHE A 39 -2.73 -7.44 -1.27
N ALA A 40 -2.37 -7.86 -0.05
CA ALA A 40 -2.96 -7.33 1.17
C ALA A 40 -2.44 -5.91 1.44
N ALA A 41 -3.19 -4.91 0.98
CA ALA A 41 -2.85 -3.49 1.10
C ALA A 41 -3.82 -2.71 1.98
N VAL A 42 -3.30 -1.69 2.67
CA VAL A 42 -4.01 -0.76 3.56
C VAL A 42 -3.46 0.66 3.44
N ILE A 43 -4.24 1.65 3.88
CA ILE A 43 -3.71 2.98 4.19
C ILE A 43 -2.98 2.91 5.53
N SER A 44 -1.73 3.37 5.56
CA SER A 44 -0.93 3.40 6.78
C SER A 44 -1.23 4.66 7.60
N GLY A 45 -1.62 4.46 8.86
CA GLY A 45 -1.88 5.55 9.81
C GLY A 45 -2.97 6.51 9.33
N ALA A 46 -2.64 7.81 9.28
CA ALA A 46 -3.53 8.84 8.78
C ALA A 46 -3.49 9.02 7.24
N GLY A 47 -2.63 8.27 6.53
CA GLY A 47 -2.35 8.44 5.10
C GLY A 47 -1.42 9.63 4.79
N PRO A 48 -1.02 9.84 3.52
CA PRO A 48 -1.46 9.13 2.30
C PRO A 48 -0.66 7.85 2.00
N THR A 49 0.26 7.43 2.88
CA THR A 49 1.10 6.25 2.66
C THR A 49 0.26 4.98 2.55
N VAL A 50 0.56 4.15 1.55
CA VAL A 50 0.02 2.81 1.38
C VAL A 50 1.03 1.80 1.93
N LEU A 51 0.56 0.85 2.73
CA LEU A 51 1.33 -0.31 3.18
C LEU A 51 0.75 -1.56 2.52
N THR A 52 1.61 -2.46 2.07
CA THR A 52 1.22 -3.77 1.56
C THR A 52 2.13 -4.84 2.11
N PHE A 53 1.56 -6.01 2.40
CA PHE A 53 2.31 -7.15 2.89
C PHE A 53 2.70 -8.05 1.71
N ALA A 54 3.97 -8.41 1.66
CA ALA A 54 4.55 -9.29 0.64
C ALA A 54 5.39 -10.37 1.32
N HIS A 55 5.27 -11.60 0.85
CA HIS A 55 6.00 -12.76 1.34
C HIS A 55 7.18 -13.09 0.41
N GLY A 56 8.37 -12.65 0.80
CA GLY A 56 9.62 -12.88 0.07
C GLY A 56 9.83 -11.95 -1.13
N ASP A 57 11.03 -12.00 -1.71
CA ASP A 57 11.50 -11.07 -2.74
C ASP A 57 10.67 -11.10 -4.02
N GLU A 58 10.11 -12.28 -4.36
CA GLU A 58 9.28 -12.42 -5.55
C GLU A 58 7.99 -11.59 -5.45
N GLN A 59 7.28 -11.65 -4.32
CA GLN A 59 6.09 -10.83 -4.12
C GLN A 59 6.44 -9.34 -4.00
N VAL A 60 7.59 -9.01 -3.38
CA VAL A 60 8.06 -7.61 -3.34
C VAL A 60 8.23 -7.06 -4.75
N ARG A 61 8.85 -7.83 -5.65
CA ARG A 61 9.02 -7.44 -7.06
C ARG A 61 7.67 -7.28 -7.77
N GLN A 62 6.76 -8.24 -7.62
CA GLN A 62 5.43 -8.17 -8.23
C GLN A 62 4.63 -6.94 -7.78
N VAL A 63 4.71 -6.61 -6.49
CA VAL A 63 4.10 -5.39 -5.94
C VAL A 63 4.74 -4.13 -6.53
N GLN A 64 6.07 -4.09 -6.65
CA GLN A 64 6.77 -2.93 -7.25
C GLN A 64 6.36 -2.72 -8.71
N GLU A 65 6.28 -3.80 -9.49
CA GLU A 65 5.81 -3.78 -10.88
C GLU A 65 4.36 -3.30 -10.97
N ALA A 66 3.47 -3.82 -10.11
CA ALA A 66 2.07 -3.39 -10.06
C ALA A 66 1.92 -1.90 -9.70
N ILE A 67 2.71 -1.37 -8.76
CA ILE A 67 2.70 0.05 -8.42
C ILE A 67 3.24 0.91 -9.57
N ALA A 68 4.30 0.46 -10.26
CA ALA A 68 4.83 1.16 -11.42
C ALA A 68 3.82 1.21 -12.57
N GLU A 69 3.13 0.11 -12.84
CA GLU A 69 2.05 0.04 -13.82
C GLU A 69 0.89 0.98 -13.45
N PHE A 70 0.45 0.96 -12.19
CA PHE A 70 -0.57 1.87 -11.67
C PHE A 70 -0.18 3.34 -11.84
N ALA A 71 1.06 3.67 -11.49
CA ALA A 71 1.57 5.02 -11.62
C ALA A 71 1.55 5.48 -13.08
N ALA A 72 1.94 4.60 -14.02
CA ALA A 72 2.02 4.90 -15.45
C ALA A 72 0.66 4.98 -16.15
N THR A 73 -0.27 4.09 -15.81
CA THR A 73 -1.48 3.84 -16.62
C THR A 73 -2.76 4.35 -15.97
N HIS A 74 -2.86 4.33 -14.64
CA HIS A 74 -4.12 4.61 -13.98
C HIS A 74 -4.46 6.11 -14.06
N PRO A 75 -5.70 6.50 -14.41
CA PRO A 75 -6.12 7.90 -14.47
C PRO A 75 -6.00 8.65 -13.13
N CYS A 76 -6.15 7.97 -12.00
CA CYS A 76 -6.01 8.57 -10.67
C CYS A 76 -4.56 8.99 -10.37
N SER A 77 -3.59 8.47 -11.12
CA SER A 77 -2.20 8.92 -11.05
C SER A 77 -1.97 10.19 -11.87
N ALA A 78 -2.90 10.64 -12.71
CA ALA A 78 -2.79 11.88 -13.48
C ALA A 78 -3.48 13.04 -12.74
N ILE A 79 -2.72 14.08 -12.45
CA ILE A 79 -3.21 15.38 -11.97
C ILE A 79 -2.95 16.39 -13.10
N VAL A 80 -3.67 17.51 -13.16
CA VAL A 80 -3.51 18.49 -14.26
C VAL A 80 -2.02 18.80 -14.50
N ASP A 81 -1.57 18.51 -15.72
CA ASP A 81 -0.19 18.66 -16.22
C ASP A 81 0.93 17.92 -15.45
N CYS A 82 0.59 16.94 -14.60
CA CYS A 82 1.57 16.15 -13.85
C CYS A 82 1.09 14.72 -13.54
N ARG A 83 2.02 13.82 -13.22
CA ARG A 83 1.70 12.45 -12.81
C ARG A 83 2.30 12.16 -11.44
N LEU A 84 1.51 11.55 -10.57
CA LEU A 84 1.94 11.13 -9.24
C LEU A 84 3.07 10.12 -9.34
N ASN A 85 4.13 10.37 -8.59
CA ASN A 85 5.25 9.46 -8.46
C ASN A 85 5.18 8.77 -7.09
N TRP A 86 5.21 7.44 -7.10
CA TRP A 86 5.22 6.64 -5.89
C TRP A 86 6.65 6.23 -5.55
N ARG A 87 7.14 6.70 -4.39
CA ARG A 87 8.37 6.16 -3.81
C ARG A 87 8.05 4.87 -3.08
N VAL A 88 8.47 3.74 -3.63
CA VAL A 88 8.26 2.41 -3.03
C VAL A 88 9.48 2.02 -2.21
N LEU A 89 9.27 1.62 -0.96
CA LEU A 89 10.31 1.19 -0.03
C LEU A 89 9.99 -0.24 0.43
N PRO A 90 10.78 -1.26 0.02
CA PRO A 90 10.77 -2.55 0.67
C PRO A 90 11.31 -2.37 2.10
N LEU A 91 10.50 -2.72 3.09
CA LEU A 91 10.85 -2.58 4.51
C LEU A 91 10.82 -3.96 5.15
N GLU A 92 11.84 -4.23 5.96
CA GLU A 92 11.80 -5.33 6.91
C GLU A 92 11.08 -4.88 8.19
N ILE A 93 10.53 -5.83 8.94
CA ILE A 93 9.94 -5.54 10.24
C ILE A 93 11.08 -5.22 11.20
N ASP A 94 11.11 -3.99 11.71
CA ASP A 94 12.00 -3.62 12.79
C ASP A 94 11.59 -4.37 14.07
N THR A 95 12.50 -5.21 14.56
CA THR A 95 12.29 -6.02 15.77
C THR A 95 13.00 -5.46 17.01
N GLU A 96 13.86 -4.46 16.83
CA GLU A 96 14.64 -3.85 17.92
C GLU A 96 13.96 -2.57 18.43
N GLY A 97 13.25 -1.86 17.55
CA GLY A 97 12.59 -0.62 17.88
C GLY A 97 13.59 0.50 18.19
N VAL A 98 13.25 1.35 19.17
CA VAL A 98 14.08 2.53 19.48
C VAL A 98 15.33 2.12 20.26
N ILE A 99 16.51 2.37 19.69
CA ILE A 99 17.82 2.20 20.34
C ILE A 99 18.40 3.58 20.65
N VAL A 100 18.83 3.80 21.90
CA VAL A 100 19.57 5.02 22.30
C VAL A 100 21.06 4.76 22.17
N THR A 101 21.71 5.42 21.21
CA THR A 101 23.17 5.39 21.05
C THR A 101 23.81 6.49 21.90
N GLN A 102 24.73 6.11 22.81
CA GLN A 102 25.59 7.03 23.56
C GLN A 102 26.93 7.26 22.85
#